data_AF-A0AAD4TGL0-F1
#
_entry.id   AF-A0AAD4TGL0-F1
#
_cell.length_a   1.000
_cell.length_b   1.000
_cell.length_c   1.000
_cell.angle_alpha   90.00
_cell.angle_beta   90.00
_cell.angle_gamma   90.00
#
_symmetry.space_group_name_H-M   'P 1'
#
loop_
_entity.id
_entity.type
_entity.pdbx_description
1 polymer ?
#
loop_
_entity_poly.entity_id
_entity_poly.type
_entity_poly.pdbx_seq_one_letter_code
_entity_poly.pdbx_strand_id
1 'polypeptide(L)'
;MVPKLPKNSFGNLVVLTDAFRDVVKKIDREYIEALQSTDLLLNSILKLLEHYLNRHTLMMNFTSWCRFPLYETDFGWGKPIWVSTCTIPTKNVIVLMDSNSFGDEIEAYVTLTGEDMVEFEHHDELLALVS
;
A
#
# COMPACT_ATOMS: atom_id res chain seq x y z
N MET A 1 8.40 13.99 -23.72
CA MET A 1 9.64 13.44 -23.15
C MET A 1 9.29 12.91 -21.76
N VAL A 2 9.28 11.60 -21.57
CA VAL A 2 8.98 10.99 -20.27
C VAL A 2 10.25 11.04 -19.42
N PRO A 3 10.25 11.67 -18.23
CA PRO A 3 11.43 11.70 -17.37
C PRO A 3 11.79 10.28 -16.93
N LYS A 4 13.09 9.97 -16.91
CA LYS A 4 13.57 8.66 -16.45
C LYS A 4 13.26 8.51 -14.97
N LEU A 5 12.65 7.37 -14.61
CA LEU A 5 12.40 7.00 -13.23
C LEU A 5 13.71 7.00 -12.41
N PRO A 6 13.65 7.34 -11.11
CA PRO A 6 14.77 7.18 -10.19
C PRO A 6 15.32 5.75 -10.26
N LYS A 7 16.64 5.59 -10.17
CA LYS A 7 17.23 4.27 -9.92
C LYS A 7 16.60 3.74 -8.64
N ASN A 8 15.87 2.62 -8.72
CA ASN A 8 15.09 1.95 -7.66
C ASN A 8 13.57 2.24 -7.63
N SER A 9 12.99 2.86 -8.66
CA SER A 9 11.53 2.90 -8.81
C SER A 9 11.05 1.81 -9.76
N PHE A 10 10.43 0.78 -9.20
CA PHE A 10 9.56 -0.17 -9.91
C PHE A 10 8.17 -0.08 -9.26
N GLY A 11 7.14 0.15 -10.08
CA GLY A 11 5.75 -0.10 -9.70
C GLY A 11 5.36 -1.47 -10.24
N ASN A 12 4.73 -2.31 -9.43
CA ASN A 12 4.13 -3.57 -9.88
C ASN A 12 2.90 -3.89 -9.03
N LEU A 13 1.76 -3.96 -9.72
CA LEU A 13 0.43 -4.49 -9.36
C LEU A 13 0.49 -5.72 -8.42
N VAL A 14 -0.18 -5.63 -7.26
CA VAL A 14 -0.38 -6.76 -6.32
C VAL A 14 -1.85 -6.87 -5.98
N VAL A 15 -2.48 -7.95 -6.46
CA VAL A 15 -3.88 -8.31 -6.17
C VAL A 15 -3.89 -9.34 -5.03
N LEU A 16 -3.76 -8.85 -3.79
CA LEU A 16 -4.03 -9.64 -2.58
C LEU A 16 -5.52 -9.54 -2.23
N THR A 17 -6.43 -10.09 -3.04
CA THR A 17 -7.85 -9.71 -2.90
C THR A 17 -8.60 -10.42 -1.80
N ASP A 18 -8.48 -11.73 -1.60
CA ASP A 18 -9.54 -12.43 -0.84
C ASP A 18 -9.34 -12.35 0.67
N ALA A 19 -8.15 -12.71 1.17
CA ALA A 19 -7.84 -12.58 2.60
C ALA A 19 -7.86 -11.11 3.05
N PHE A 20 -7.36 -10.20 2.21
CA PHE A 20 -7.37 -8.77 2.52
C PHE A 20 -8.80 -8.21 2.49
N ARG A 21 -9.62 -8.59 1.50
CA ARG A 21 -11.04 -8.22 1.45
C ARG A 21 -11.78 -8.70 2.69
N ASP A 22 -11.50 -9.90 3.17
CA ASP A 22 -12.15 -10.43 4.37
C ASP A 22 -11.68 -9.72 5.65
N VAL A 23 -10.44 -9.24 5.71
CA VAL A 23 -9.96 -8.38 6.80
C VAL A 23 -10.60 -6.98 6.71
N VAL A 24 -10.64 -6.37 5.53
CA VAL A 24 -11.27 -5.07 5.31
C VAL A 24 -12.77 -5.11 5.60
N LYS A 25 -13.46 -6.21 5.28
CA LYS A 25 -14.89 -6.40 5.64
C LYS A 25 -15.14 -6.39 7.15
N LYS A 26 -14.13 -6.70 7.98
CA LYS A 26 -14.26 -6.62 9.44
C LYS A 26 -14.20 -5.19 9.97
N ILE A 27 -13.84 -4.22 9.13
CA ILE A 27 -13.89 -2.79 9.46
C ILE A 27 -15.31 -2.30 9.15
N ASP A 28 -16.19 -2.41 10.14
CA ASP A 28 -17.58 -1.95 10.05
C ASP A 28 -17.80 -0.65 10.85
N ARG A 29 -19.05 -0.16 10.83
CA ARG A 29 -19.44 1.05 11.55
C ARG A 29 -19.14 0.94 13.05
N GLU A 30 -19.46 -0.19 13.65
CA GLU A 30 -19.30 -0.40 15.10
C GLU A 30 -17.81 -0.34 15.48
N TYR A 31 -16.95 -0.96 14.66
CA TYR A 31 -15.51 -0.88 14.81
C TYR A 31 -14.98 0.56 14.66
N ILE A 32 -15.49 1.32 13.68
CA ILE A 32 -15.11 2.74 13.48
C ILE A 32 -15.56 3.60 14.66
N GLU A 33 -16.79 3.43 15.14
CA GLU A 33 -17.33 4.17 16.29
C GLU A 33 -16.58 3.82 17.58
N ALA A 34 -16.21 2.55 17.76
CA ALA A 34 -15.36 2.11 18.87
C ALA A 34 -13.96 2.75 18.79
N LEU A 35 -13.37 2.90 17.60
CA LEU A 35 -12.08 3.57 17.42
C LEU A 35 -12.09 5.07 17.73
N GLN A 36 -13.25 5.73 17.74
CA GLN A 36 -13.35 7.15 18.13
C GLN A 36 -13.14 7.35 19.63
N SER A 37 -13.20 6.28 20.43
CA SER A 37 -12.78 6.34 21.83
C SER A 37 -11.26 6.47 21.93
N THR A 38 -10.81 7.50 22.65
CA THR A 38 -9.38 7.75 22.89
C THR A 38 -8.69 6.53 23.50
N ASP A 39 -9.37 5.81 24.40
CA ASP A 39 -8.83 4.63 25.06
C ASP A 39 -8.66 3.44 24.10
N LEU A 40 -9.61 3.23 23.19
CA LEU A 40 -9.53 2.14 22.22
C LEU A 40 -8.49 2.42 21.14
N LEU A 41 -8.39 3.67 20.67
CA LEU A 41 -7.32 4.08 19.76
C LEU A 41 -5.94 3.92 20.40
N LEU A 42 -5.75 4.42 21.62
CA LEU A 42 -4.48 4.30 22.35
C LEU A 42 -4.10 2.84 22.59
N ASN A 43 -5.02 2.01 23.07
CA ASN A 43 -4.75 0.59 23.29
C ASN A 43 -4.40 -0.15 21.99
N SER A 44 -5.03 0.22 20.87
CA SER A 44 -4.72 -0.36 19.56
C SER A 44 -3.33 0.05 19.08
N ILE A 45 -2.96 1.32 19.24
CA ILE A 45 -1.62 1.84 18.92
C ILE A 45 -0.56 1.16 19.81
N LEU A 46 -0.81 1.03 21.11
CA LEU A 46 0.11 0.37 22.04
C LEU A 46 0.34 -1.09 21.67
N LYS A 47 -0.71 -1.86 21.34
CA LYS A 47 -0.59 -3.23 20.86
C LYS A 47 0.21 -3.33 19.56
N LEU A 48 0.00 -2.39 18.63
CA LEU A 48 0.77 -2.33 17.38
C LEU A 48 2.25 -2.06 17.66
N LEU A 49 2.57 -1.12 18.56
CA LEU A 49 3.93 -0.81 18.98
C LEU A 49 4.59 -2.00 19.68
N GLU A 50 3.85 -2.72 20.53
CA GLU A 50 4.35 -3.91 21.23
C GLU A 50 4.71 -5.02 20.23
N HIS A 51 3.87 -5.25 19.22
CA HIS A 51 4.19 -6.14 18.10
C HIS A 51 5.37 -5.65 17.25
N TYR A 52 5.46 -4.35 16.98
CA TYR A 52 6.56 -3.75 16.22
C TYR A 52 7.91 -3.90 16.94
N LEU A 53 7.91 -3.77 18.26
CA LEU A 53 9.10 -3.91 19.11
C LEU A 53 9.47 -5.37 19.36
N ASN A 54 8.50 -6.28 19.32
CA ASN A 54 8.75 -7.71 19.45
C ASN A 54 9.40 -8.24 18.17
N ARG A 55 10.74 -8.35 18.19
CA ARG A 55 11.59 -8.73 17.04
C ARG A 55 11.36 -10.14 16.48
N HIS A 56 10.43 -10.91 17.03
CA HIS A 56 10.09 -12.26 16.58
C HIS A 56 8.97 -12.29 15.53
N THR A 57 8.34 -11.16 15.23
CA THR A 57 7.24 -11.08 14.26
C THR A 57 7.69 -10.31 13.01
N LEU A 58 7.57 -10.94 11.84
CA LEU A 58 7.72 -10.23 10.57
C LEU A 58 6.49 -9.34 10.36
N MET A 59 6.67 -8.03 10.38
CA MET A 59 5.60 -7.08 10.09
C MET A 59 5.64 -6.66 8.63
N MET A 60 4.49 -6.78 7.97
CA MET A 60 4.22 -6.28 6.62
C MET A 60 3.17 -5.18 6.72
N ASN A 61 3.46 -4.00 6.18
CA ASN A 61 2.59 -2.84 6.24
C ASN A 61 1.92 -2.64 4.89
N PHE A 62 0.59 -2.57 4.89
CA PHE A 62 -0.21 -2.31 3.70
C PHE A 62 -0.99 -1.03 3.89
N THR A 63 -0.98 -0.18 2.87
CA THR A 63 -1.86 0.99 2.81
C THR A 63 -2.43 1.10 1.41
N SER A 64 -3.67 1.57 1.32
CA SER A 64 -4.37 1.75 0.04
C SER A 64 -4.78 3.21 -0.10
N TRP A 65 -4.32 3.83 -1.17
CA TRP A 65 -4.73 5.14 -1.64
C TRP A 65 -5.72 5.01 -2.81
N CYS A 66 -6.23 3.80 -3.04
CA CYS A 66 -7.28 3.56 -4.03
C CYS A 66 -8.54 4.34 -3.66
N ARG A 67 -9.23 4.84 -4.69
CA ARG A 67 -10.42 5.69 -4.61
C ARG A 67 -10.18 7.07 -3.99
N PHE A 68 -8.93 7.44 -3.71
CA PHE A 68 -8.62 8.84 -3.45
C PHE A 68 -8.68 9.59 -4.78
N PRO A 69 -9.23 10.82 -4.82
CA PRO A 69 -9.43 11.58 -6.05
C PRO A 69 -8.12 12.22 -6.55
N LEU A 70 -7.00 11.49 -6.52
CA LEU A 70 -5.67 11.99 -6.83
C LEU A 70 -5.57 12.44 -8.30
N TYR A 71 -6.12 11.65 -9.23
CA TYR A 71 -6.20 12.00 -10.65
C TYR A 71 -7.27 13.05 -10.97
N GLU A 72 -8.21 13.28 -10.07
CA GLU A 72 -9.27 14.28 -10.24
C GLU A 72 -8.89 15.67 -9.70
N THR A 73 -7.78 15.76 -8.96
CA THR A 73 -7.35 16.99 -8.30
C THR A 73 -6.79 17.98 -9.33
N ASP A 74 -7.34 19.19 -9.40
CA ASP A 74 -6.85 20.27 -10.27
C ASP A 74 -6.61 21.55 -9.45
N PHE A 75 -5.36 22.03 -9.46
CA PHE A 75 -4.94 23.25 -8.76
C PHE A 75 -4.91 24.49 -9.68
N GLY A 76 -5.47 24.39 -10.89
CA GLY A 76 -5.50 25.44 -11.91
C GLY A 76 -4.51 25.23 -13.06
N TRP A 77 -3.76 24.12 -13.04
CA TRP A 77 -2.76 23.77 -14.06
C TRP A 77 -3.15 22.52 -14.85
N GLY A 78 -4.36 22.01 -14.65
CA GLY A 78 -4.85 20.76 -15.20
C GLY A 78 -4.64 19.58 -14.26
N LYS A 79 -5.31 18.46 -14.58
CA LYS A 79 -5.26 17.22 -13.82
C LYS A 79 -3.93 16.49 -13.99
N PRO A 80 -3.47 15.71 -12.98
CA PRO A 80 -2.28 14.89 -13.08
C PRO A 80 -2.38 13.86 -14.22
N ILE A 81 -1.31 13.76 -15.01
CA ILE A 81 -1.14 12.68 -16.00
C ILE A 81 -0.58 11.42 -15.32
N TRP A 82 0.01 11.55 -14.13
CA TRP A 82 0.55 10.42 -13.38
C TRP A 82 0.67 10.80 -11.90
N VAL A 83 0.35 9.87 -11.02
CA VAL A 83 0.49 10.00 -9.57
C VAL A 83 1.28 8.82 -9.05
N SER A 84 2.28 9.08 -8.20
CA SER A 84 3.12 8.06 -7.57
C SER A 84 3.46 8.47 -6.14
N THR A 85 3.89 7.52 -5.34
CA THR A 85 4.50 7.78 -4.04
C THR A 85 6.02 7.96 -4.14
N CYS A 86 6.63 8.56 -3.12
CA CYS A 86 8.08 8.59 -2.95
C CYS A 86 8.55 7.33 -2.20
N THR A 87 9.87 7.07 -2.21
CA THR A 87 10.44 5.97 -1.42
C THR A 87 10.10 6.15 0.06
N ILE A 88 9.44 5.15 0.64
CA ILE A 88 9.10 5.15 2.06
C ILE A 88 10.33 4.66 2.83
N PRO A 89 10.87 5.41 3.81
CA PRO A 89 12.08 5.04 4.54
C PRO A 89 11.82 3.96 5.61
N THR A 90 10.99 2.99 5.28
CA THR A 90 10.56 1.90 6.16
C THR A 90 10.51 0.61 5.35
N LYS A 91 11.13 -0.46 5.86
CA LYS A 91 11.08 -1.78 5.21
C LYS A 91 9.68 -2.38 5.31
N ASN A 92 9.36 -3.30 4.40
CA ASN A 92 8.13 -4.08 4.41
C ASN A 92 6.88 -3.20 4.30
N VAL A 93 6.86 -2.29 3.34
CA VAL A 93 5.73 -1.40 3.07
C VAL A 93 5.22 -1.59 1.65
N ILE A 94 3.92 -1.78 1.51
CA ILE A 94 3.21 -1.84 0.23
C ILE A 94 2.17 -0.72 0.19
N VAL A 95 2.23 0.11 -0.84
CA VAL A 95 1.22 1.14 -1.13
C VAL A 95 0.45 0.73 -2.37
N LEU A 96 -0.86 0.58 -2.25
CA LEU A 96 -1.77 0.32 -3.37
C LEU A 96 -2.35 1.64 -3.88
N MET A 97 -2.28 1.91 -5.17
CA MET A 97 -2.76 3.13 -5.81
C MET A 97 -3.60 2.79 -7.04
N ASP A 98 -4.58 3.62 -7.37
CA ASP A 98 -5.28 3.46 -8.66
C ASP A 98 -4.30 3.80 -9.80
N SER A 99 -4.37 3.06 -10.91
CA SER A 99 -3.65 3.41 -12.11
C SER A 99 -4.36 4.53 -12.89
N ASN A 100 -3.62 5.26 -13.72
CA ASN A 100 -4.20 6.23 -14.65
C ASN A 100 -4.79 5.58 -15.92
N SER A 101 -4.66 4.26 -16.06
CA SER A 101 -5.28 3.50 -17.14
C SER A 101 -6.80 3.58 -17.07
N PHE A 102 -7.48 3.48 -18.22
CA PHE A 102 -8.94 3.32 -18.26
C PHE A 102 -9.32 1.94 -17.68
N GLY A 103 -9.59 1.86 -16.37
CA GLY A 103 -10.05 0.63 -15.71
C GLY A 103 -9.88 0.63 -14.19
N ASP A 104 -10.33 -0.44 -13.54
CA ASP A 104 -10.18 -0.70 -12.10
C ASP A 104 -8.78 -1.26 -11.75
N GLU A 105 -7.73 -0.82 -12.45
CA GLU A 105 -6.36 -1.32 -12.29
C GLU A 105 -5.65 -0.69 -11.08
N ILE A 106 -4.88 -1.49 -10.34
CA ILE A 106 -4.22 -1.07 -9.09
C ILE A 106 -2.70 -1.19 -9.21
N GLU A 107 -1.95 -0.11 -9.09
CA GLU A 107 -0.50 -0.17 -8.97
C GLU A 107 -0.10 -0.47 -7.52
N ALA A 108 0.80 -1.44 -7.30
CA ALA A 108 1.41 -1.62 -5.98
C ALA A 108 2.88 -1.15 -5.99
N TYR A 109 3.20 -0.29 -5.02
CA TYR A 109 4.54 0.21 -4.77
C TYR A 109 5.09 -0.55 -3.57
N VAL A 110 6.04 -1.45 -3.83
CA VAL A 110 6.57 -2.41 -2.86
C VAL A 110 7.96 -1.99 -2.39
N THR A 111 8.12 -1.82 -1.08
CA THR A 111 9.41 -1.50 -0.43
C THR A 111 9.83 -2.66 0.47
N LEU A 112 10.91 -3.34 0.09
CA LEU A 112 11.50 -4.47 0.79
C LEU A 112 13.00 -4.26 0.99
N THR A 113 13.64 -5.15 1.75
CA THR A 113 15.11 -5.22 1.76
C THR A 113 15.61 -5.70 0.39
N GLY A 114 16.87 -5.43 0.05
CA GLY A 114 17.42 -5.91 -1.22
C GLY A 114 17.40 -7.43 -1.35
N GLU A 115 17.64 -8.14 -0.24
CA GLU A 115 17.59 -9.61 -0.18
C GLU A 115 16.18 -10.12 -0.43
N ASP A 116 15.18 -9.58 0.28
CA ASP A 116 13.78 -9.99 0.12
C ASP A 116 13.22 -9.61 -1.26
N MET A 117 13.66 -8.49 -1.84
CA MET A 117 13.20 -8.04 -3.15
C MET A 117 13.66 -9.00 -4.26
N VAL A 118 14.87 -9.55 -4.16
CA VAL A 118 15.36 -10.53 -5.14
C VAL A 118 14.45 -11.75 -5.17
N GLU A 119 14.07 -12.29 -4.01
CA GLU A 119 13.14 -13.43 -3.95
C GLU A 119 11.73 -13.03 -4.42
N PHE A 120 11.26 -11.83 -4.05
CA PHE A 120 9.96 -11.30 -4.47
C PHE A 120 9.84 -11.19 -5.99
N GLU A 121 10.88 -10.71 -6.67
CA GLU A 121 10.90 -10.53 -8.13
C GLU A 121 10.89 -11.85 -8.93
N HIS A 122 11.34 -12.95 -8.33
CA HIS A 122 11.39 -14.26 -8.99
C HIS A 122 10.25 -15.20 -8.56
N HIS A 123 9.31 -14.72 -7.74
CA HIS A 123 8.25 -15.57 -7.21
C HIS A 123 7.16 -15.82 -8.26
N ASP A 124 7.04 -17.07 -8.72
CA ASP A 124 6.17 -17.47 -9.83
C ASP A 124 4.69 -17.05 -9.64
N GLU A 125 4.15 -17.20 -8.43
CA GLU A 125 2.75 -16.81 -8.16
C GLU A 125 2.52 -15.29 -8.25
N LEU A 126 3.53 -14.49 -7.89
CA LEU A 126 3.43 -13.03 -7.97
C LEU A 126 3.60 -12.57 -9.41
N LEU A 127 4.53 -13.18 -10.14
CA LEU A 127 4.74 -12.93 -11.56
C LEU A 127 3.49 -13.24 -12.38
N ALA A 128 2.71 -14.27 -12.00
CA ALA A 128 1.44 -14.59 -12.64
C ALA A 128 0.35 -13.52 -12.44
N LEU A 129 0.50 -12.62 -11.45
CA LEU A 129 -0.45 -11.56 -11.12
C LEU A 129 -0.06 -10.19 -11.67
N VAL A 130 1.15 -10.05 -12.21
CA VAL A 130 1.65 -8.81 -12.83
C VAL A 130 1.41 -8.89 -14.34
N SER A 131 0.96 -7.79 -14.95
CA SER A 131 0.67 -7.68 -16.40
C SER A 131 1.61 -6.70 -17.09
#